data_AF-A0A358XTP0-F1
#
_entry.id   AF-A0A358XTP0-F1
#
_cell.length_a   1.000
_cell.length_b   1.000
_cell.length_c   1.000
_cell.angle_alpha   90.00
_cell.angle_beta   90.00
_cell.angle_gamma   90.00
#
_symmetry.space_group_name_H-M   'P 1'
#
loop_
_entity.id
_entity.type
_entity.pdbx_description
1 polymer ?
#
loop_
_entity_poly.entity_id
_entity_poly.type
_entity_poly.pdbx_seq_one_letter_code
_entity_poly.pdbx_strand_id
1 'polypeptide(L)' 'MNAINTILNIVKVQSVITKKFDGLSLHGLSLTDFMILHILSQVPGNRLRRIDLAESTGLTASGITRIISPMEKM' A
#
# COMPACT_ATOMS: atom_id res chain seq x y z
N MET A 1 -7.76 20.66 -21.14
CA MET A 1 -8.50 20.73 -19.85
C MET A 1 -8.94 19.37 -19.31
N ASN A 2 -9.36 18.40 -20.13
CA ASN A 2 -9.91 17.13 -19.62
C ASN A 2 -8.93 16.24 -18.82
N ALA A 3 -7.66 16.14 -19.24
CA ALA A 3 -6.68 15.28 -18.56
C ALA A 3 -6.37 15.72 -17.11
N ILE A 4 -6.25 17.03 -16.87
CA ILE A 4 -5.99 17.58 -15.54
C ILE A 4 -7.16 17.28 -14.59
N ASN A 5 -8.39 17.49 -15.06
CA ASN A 5 -9.59 17.20 -14.26
C ASN A 5 -9.67 15.71 -13.89
N THR A 6 -9.32 14.80 -14.81
CA THR A 6 -9.25 13.36 -14.52
C THR A 6 -8.22 13.05 -13.44
N ILE A 7 -7.01 13.60 -13.52
CA ILE A 7 -5.96 13.39 -12.52
C ILE A 7 -6.41 13.89 -11.15
N LEU A 8 -6.97 15.10 -11.09
CA LEU A 8 -7.47 15.67 -9.83
C LEU A 8 -8.60 14.83 -9.22
N ASN A 9 -9.49 14.29 -10.05
CA ASN A 9 -10.54 13.38 -9.58
C ASN A 9 -9.95 12.07 -9.03
N ILE A 10 -8.92 11.50 -9.66
CA ILE A 10 -8.23 10.30 -9.16
C ILE A 10 -7.59 10.58 -7.80
N VAL A 11 -6.89 11.71 -7.64
CA VAL A 11 -6.29 12.11 -6.35
C VAL A 11 -7.36 12.29 -5.28
N LYS A 12 -8.50 12.92 -5.62
CA LYS A 12 -9.63 13.06 -4.70
C LYS A 12 -10.20 11.71 -4.28
N VAL A 13 -10.39 10.78 -5.23
CA VAL A 13 -10.87 9.42 -4.95
C VAL A 13 -9.90 8.69 -4.03
N GLN A 14 -8.60 8.75 -4.30
CA GLN A 14 -7.56 8.13 -3.47
C GLN A 14 -7.59 8.70 -2.04
N SER A 15 -7.78 10.00 -1.88
CA SER A 15 -7.88 10.65 -0.56
C SER A 15 -9.13 10.20 0.21
N VAL A 16 -10.29 10.11 -0.46
CA VAL A 16 -11.54 9.64 0.15
C VAL A 16 -11.43 8.17 0.54
N ILE A 17 -10.84 7.32 -0.30
CA ILE A 17 -10.61 5.91 0.01
C ILE A 17 -9.68 5.79 1.22
N THR A 18 -8.55 6.48 1.23
CA THR A 18 -7.57 6.43 2.34
C THR A 18 -8.24 6.75 3.68
N LYS A 19 -9.06 7.81 3.72
CA LYS A 19 -9.80 8.19 4.94
C LYS A 19 -10.74 7.10 5.47
N LYS A 20 -11.33 6.28 4.59
CA LYS A 20 -12.18 5.16 5.03
C LYS A 20 -11.40 4.07 5.77
N PHE A 21 -10.09 4.02 5.57
CA PHE A 21 -9.20 3.05 6.22
C PHE A 21 -8.45 3.64 7.42
N ASP A 22 -8.74 4.87 7.85
CA ASP A 22 -8.10 5.49 9.03
C ASP A 22 -8.24 4.64 10.29
N GLY A 23 -9.28 3.81 10.40
CA GLY A 23 -9.48 2.86 11.51
C GLY A 23 -8.37 1.81 11.64
N LEU A 24 -7.61 1.52 10.58
CA LEU A 24 -6.45 0.61 10.62
C LEU A 24 -5.37 1.10 11.59
N SER A 25 -5.30 2.43 11.82
CA SER A 25 -4.35 3.02 12.76
C SER A 25 -4.53 2.54 14.20
N LEU A 26 -5.75 2.12 14.58
CA LEU A 26 -6.03 1.50 15.88
C LEU A 26 -5.32 0.15 16.04
N HIS A 27 -4.94 -0.48 14.93
CA HIS A 27 -4.16 -1.71 14.87
C HIS A 27 -2.70 -1.47 14.49
N GLY A 28 -2.24 -0.21 14.49
CA GLY A 28 -0.87 0.16 14.12
C GLY A 28 -0.56 0.01 12.63
N LEU A 29 -1.58 -0.09 11.77
CA LEU A 29 -1.44 -0.30 10.33
C LEU A 29 -1.86 0.95 9.54
N SER A 30 -1.10 1.26 8.49
CA SER A 30 -1.50 2.14 7.41
C SER A 30 -2.24 1.37 6.31
N LEU A 31 -2.89 2.09 5.39
CA LEU A 31 -3.47 1.47 4.19
C LEU A 31 -2.40 0.73 3.37
N THR A 32 -1.17 1.25 3.30
CA THR A 32 -0.08 0.61 2.56
C THR A 32 0.33 -0.71 3.22
N ASP A 33 0.38 -0.76 4.55
CA ASP A 33 0.68 -2.00 5.29
C ASP A 33 -0.39 -3.05 5.02
N PHE A 34 -1.66 -2.63 5.05
CA PHE A 34 -2.79 -3.49 4.70
C PHE A 34 -2.71 -4.00 3.25
N MET A 35 -2.36 -3.14 2.29
CA MET A 35 -2.18 -3.55 0.89
C MET A 35 -1.08 -4.60 0.75
N ILE A 36 0.05 -4.44 1.43
CA ILE A 36 1.14 -5.41 1.44
C ILE A 36 0.66 -6.75 2.00
N LEU A 37 0.01 -6.74 3.16
CA LEU A 37 -0.54 -7.96 3.78
C LEU A 37 -1.58 -8.63 2.89
N HIS A 38 -2.44 -7.84 2.23
CA HIS A 38 -3.41 -8.35 1.29
C HIS A 38 -2.74 -9.02 0.10
N ILE A 39 -1.76 -8.39 -0.55
CA ILE A 39 -0.99 -8.99 -1.66
C ILE A 39 -0.33 -10.30 -1.22
N LEU A 40 0.33 -10.29 -0.06
CA LEU A 40 0.97 -11.49 0.48
C LEU A 40 -0.06 -12.61 0.70
N SER A 41 -1.25 -12.31 1.23
CA SER A 41 -2.30 -13.31 1.45
C SER A 41 -2.82 -13.99 0.17
N GLN A 42 -2.58 -13.40 -1.01
CA GLN A 42 -3.06 -13.93 -2.30
C GLN A 42 -2.01 -14.77 -3.04
N VAL A 43 -0.77 -14.84 -2.55
CA VAL A 43 0.32 -15.55 -3.22
C VAL A 43 0.71 -16.86 -2.51
N PRO A 44 1.24 -17.86 -3.23
CA PRO A 44 1.67 -19.12 -2.62
C PRO A 44 2.67 -18.92 -1.49
N GLY A 45 2.41 -19.55 -0.34
CA GLY A 45 3.28 -19.46 0.84
C GLY A 45 3.30 -18.09 1.52
N ASN A 46 2.36 -17.20 1.17
CA ASN A 46 2.24 -15.84 1.71
C ASN A 46 3.52 -15.02 1.65
N ARG A 47 4.32 -15.22 0.59
CA ARG A 47 5.66 -14.65 0.47
C ARG A 47 5.97 -14.21 -0.95
N LEU A 48 6.61 -13.05 -1.07
CA LEU A 48 7.20 -12.53 -2.30
C LEU A 48 8.62 -12.03 -2.04
N ARG A 49 9.41 -11.88 -3.12
CA ARG A 49 10.65 -11.11 -3.02
C ARG A 49 10.28 -9.63 -2.86
N ARG A 50 11.10 -8.87 -2.12
CA ARG A 50 10.83 -7.44 -1.88
C ARG A 50 10.74 -6.62 -3.17
N ILE A 51 11.47 -7.01 -4.22
CA ILE A 51 11.41 -6.35 -5.53
C ILE A 51 10.07 -6.60 -6.25
N ASP A 52 9.52 -7.81 -6.15
CA ASP A 52 8.22 -8.15 -6.75
C ASP A 52 7.09 -7.43 -6.01
N LEU A 53 7.23 -7.28 -4.69
CA LEU A 53 6.27 -6.52 -3.88
C LEU A 53 6.34 -5.02 -4.17
N ALA A 54 7.52 -4.47 -4.47
CA ALA A 54 7.69 -3.09 -4.92
C ALA A 54 6.98 -2.85 -6.25
N GLU A 55 7.16 -3.75 -7.22
CA GLU A 55 6.46 -3.69 -8.51
C GLU A 55 4.94 -3.77 -8.32
N SER A 56 4.46 -4.69 -7.50
CA SER A 56 3.02 -4.89 -7.25
C SER A 56 2.33 -3.73 -6.53
N THR A 57 3.10 -2.88 -5.83
CA THR A 57 2.59 -1.74 -5.06
C THR A 57 2.88 -0.39 -5.71
N GLY A 58 3.67 -0.35 -6.78
CA GLY A 58 4.17 0.88 -7.39
C GLY A 58 5.14 1.67 -6.50
N LEU A 59 5.71 1.02 -5.48
CA LEU A 59 6.70 1.63 -4.58
C LEU A 59 8.11 1.33 -5.05
N THR A 60 9.07 2.13 -4.61
CA THR A 60 10.49 1.81 -4.82
C THR A 60 10.93 0.67 -3.90
N ALA A 61 11.98 -0.07 -4.29
CA ALA A 61 12.55 -1.13 -3.46
C ALA A 61 13.01 -0.64 -2.07
N SER A 62 13.56 0.58 -2.00
CA SER A 62 13.92 1.22 -0.74
C SER A 62 12.69 1.60 0.09
N GLY A 63 11.63 2.07 -0.57
CA GLY A 63 10.33 2.34 0.05
C GLY A 63 9.72 1.09 0.68
N ILE A 64 9.68 -0.03 -0.05
CA ILE A 64 9.23 -1.32 0.47
C ILE A 64 10.06 -1.78 1.67
N THR A 65 11.39 -1.67 1.57
CA THR A 65 12.26 -2.08 2.69
C THR A 65 11.98 -1.27 3.96
N ARG A 66 11.76 0.05 3.82
CA ARG A 66 11.42 0.93 4.95
C ARG A 66 10.09 0.56 5.61
N ILE A 67 9.11 0.10 4.84
CA ILE A 67 7.78 -0.28 5.34
C ILE A 67 7.80 -1.66 5.99
N ILE A 68 8.44 -2.65 5.36
CA ILE A 68 8.46 -4.04 5.87
C ILE A 68 9.29 -4.17 7.14
N SER A 69 10.40 -3.43 7.27
CA SER A 69 11.32 -3.55 8.41
C SER A 69 10.65 -3.41 9.79
N PRO A 70 9.72 -2.47 10.02
CA PRO A 70 8.92 -2.46 11.25
C PRO A 70 7.83 -3.55 11.29
N MET A 71 7.20 -3.92 10.17
CA MET A 71 6.16 -4.96 10.13
C MET A 71 6.69 -6.36 10.52
N GLU A 72 7.93 -6.69 10.16
CA GLU A 72 8.58 -7.97 10.53
C GLU A 72 8.79 -8.15 12.05
N LYS A 73 8.59 -7.09 12.84
CA LYS A 73 8.82 -7.07 14.29
C LYS A 73 7.54 -7.03 15.13
N MET A 74 6.37 -6.93 14.47
CA MET A 74 5.05 -6.98 15.09
C MET A 74 4.66 -8.43 15.39
#